data_AF-A0A8I1FYN5-F1
#
_entry.id   AF-A0A8I1FYN5-F1
#
_cell.length_a   1.000
_cell.length_b   1.000
_cell.length_c   1.000
_cell.angle_alpha   90.00
_cell.angle_beta   90.00
_cell.angle_gamma   90.00
#
_symmetry.space_group_name_H-M   'P 1'
#
loop_
_entity.id
_entity.type
_entity.pdbx_description
1 polymer ?
#
loop_
_entity_poly.entity_id
_entity_poly.type
_entity_poly.pdbx_seq_one_letter_code
_entity_poly.pdbx_strand_id
1 'polypeptide(L)'
;MSGISDLARSFEEKSKQQASDIETGVTNAYKQHEQTLLAALRSSEQSLSGAIQAREKSLSELLSATEANTRALVLSGWKWLAGSLLAVILAASGALWWTGLTVAENFQIIEQQKATMARAQALGMEFYSDGKDEYLLLPKGKKASSGWNFKELGREAVKLEK
;
A
#
# COMPACT_ATOMS: atom_id res chain seq x y z
N MET A 1 -12.63 -38.33 105.53
CA MET A 1 -13.35 -38.09 104.25
C MET A 1 -13.18 -36.67 103.69
N SER A 2 -12.51 -35.73 104.39
CA SER A 2 -12.32 -34.33 103.98
C SER A 2 -11.35 -34.12 102.79
N GLY A 3 -10.24 -34.88 102.72
CA GLY A 3 -9.23 -34.68 101.67
C GLY A 3 -9.69 -34.97 100.23
N ILE A 4 -10.67 -35.86 100.04
CA ILE A 4 -11.22 -36.17 98.71
C ILE A 4 -12.15 -35.04 98.22
N SER A 5 -12.89 -34.42 99.14
CA SER A 5 -13.76 -33.28 98.85
C SER A 5 -12.95 -32.05 98.43
N ASP A 6 -11.88 -31.73 99.15
CA ASP A 6 -11.02 -30.58 98.83
C ASP A 6 -10.23 -30.80 97.54
N LEU A 7 -9.82 -32.04 97.26
CA LEU A 7 -9.19 -32.40 95.99
C LEU A 7 -10.17 -32.27 94.81
N ALA A 8 -11.41 -32.72 94.97
CA ALA A 8 -12.45 -32.57 93.94
C ALA A 8 -12.77 -31.09 93.66
N ARG A 9 -12.86 -30.26 94.71
CA ARG A 9 -13.15 -28.82 94.58
C ARG A 9 -12.01 -28.06 93.89
N SER A 10 -10.76 -28.35 94.25
CA SER A 10 -9.58 -27.74 93.60
C SER A 10 -9.41 -28.20 92.15
N PHE A 11 -9.78 -29.45 91.84
CA PHE A 11 -9.81 -29.95 90.46
C PHE A 11 -10.89 -29.25 89.63
N GLU A 12 -12.08 -29.04 90.19
CA GLU A 12 -13.17 -28.31 89.54
C GLU A 12 -12.78 -26.85 89.24
N GLU A 13 -12.19 -26.14 90.20
CA GLU A 13 -11.70 -24.77 89.99
C GLU A 13 -10.61 -24.70 88.93
N LYS A 14 -9.61 -25.60 88.98
CA LYS A 14 -8.57 -25.66 87.93
C LYS A 14 -9.16 -25.99 86.57
N SER A 15 -10.14 -26.89 86.49
CA SER A 15 -10.80 -27.23 85.22
C SER A 15 -11.57 -26.05 84.64
N LYS A 16 -12.26 -25.27 85.47
CA LYS A 16 -12.97 -24.05 85.03
C LYS A 16 -12.01 -22.97 84.59
N GLN A 17 -10.92 -22.77 85.35
CA GLN A 17 -9.86 -21.84 84.98
C GLN A 17 -9.23 -22.22 83.64
N GLN A 18 -8.87 -23.50 83.48
CA GLN A 18 -8.28 -24.01 82.25
C GLN A 18 -9.24 -23.91 81.05
N ALA A 19 -10.53 -24.18 81.25
CA ALA A 19 -11.54 -23.99 80.20
C ALA A 19 -11.65 -22.52 79.80
N SER A 20 -11.69 -21.60 80.77
CA SER A 20 -11.71 -20.15 80.51
C SER A 20 -10.45 -19.66 79.79
N ASP A 21 -9.27 -20.15 80.20
CA ASP A 21 -7.99 -19.79 79.57
C ASP A 21 -7.93 -20.30 78.12
N ILE A 22 -8.43 -21.52 77.86
CA ILE A 22 -8.54 -22.09 76.52
C ILE A 22 -9.53 -21.29 75.67
N GLU A 23 -10.73 -21.00 76.16
CA GLU A 23 -11.74 -20.20 75.43
C GLU A 23 -11.20 -18.81 75.07
N THR A 24 -10.51 -18.16 76.01
CA THR A 24 -9.92 -16.85 75.80
C THR A 24 -8.78 -16.93 74.78
N GLY A 25 -7.90 -17.92 74.90
CA GLY A 25 -6.80 -18.14 73.97
C GLY A 25 -7.28 -18.43 72.54
N VAL A 26 -8.29 -19.29 72.39
CA VAL A 26 -8.90 -19.64 71.09
C VAL A 26 -9.58 -18.42 70.49
N THR A 27 -10.39 -17.69 71.27
CA THR A 27 -11.08 -16.48 70.79
C THR A 27 -10.08 -15.43 70.30
N ASN A 28 -8.98 -15.25 71.03
CA ASN A 28 -7.96 -14.28 70.65
C ASN A 28 -7.20 -14.70 69.38
N ALA A 29 -6.87 -16.00 69.26
CA ALA A 29 -6.26 -16.55 68.06
C ALA A 29 -7.18 -16.40 66.83
N TYR A 30 -8.47 -16.66 66.97
CA TYR A 30 -9.45 -16.45 65.89
C TYR A 30 -9.54 -14.99 65.47
N LYS A 31 -9.63 -14.05 66.42
CA LYS A 31 -9.66 -12.60 66.13
C LYS A 31 -8.38 -12.15 65.40
N GLN A 32 -7.22 -12.62 65.84
CA GLN A 32 -5.96 -12.29 65.19
C GLN A 32 -5.88 -12.87 63.77
N HIS A 33 -6.38 -14.09 63.58
CA HIS A 33 -6.43 -14.73 62.27
C HIS A 33 -7.38 -14.01 61.31
N GLU A 34 -8.57 -13.61 61.79
CA GLU A 34 -9.55 -12.85 61.00
C GLU A 34 -8.98 -11.49 60.56
N GLN A 35 -8.32 -10.77 61.47
CA GLN A 35 -7.65 -9.51 61.12
C GLN A 35 -6.54 -9.70 60.08
N THR A 36 -5.75 -10.77 60.22
CA THR A 36 -4.69 -11.10 59.25
C THR A 36 -5.27 -11.42 57.88
N LEU A 37 -6.37 -12.20 57.84
CA LEU A 37 -7.07 -12.52 56.60
C LEU A 37 -7.62 -11.27 55.92
N LEU A 38 -8.31 -10.40 56.67
CA LEU A 38 -8.86 -9.16 56.14
C LEU A 38 -7.76 -8.22 55.62
N ALA A 39 -6.64 -8.13 56.32
CA ALA A 39 -5.49 -7.35 55.86
C ALA A 39 -4.89 -7.93 54.57
N ALA A 40 -4.73 -9.25 54.49
CA ALA A 40 -4.24 -9.92 53.30
C ALA A 40 -5.20 -9.78 52.10
N LEU A 41 -6.51 -9.92 52.32
CA LEU A 41 -7.56 -9.69 51.32
C LEU A 41 -7.53 -8.26 50.79
N ARG A 42 -7.47 -7.27 51.69
CA ARG A 42 -7.40 -5.85 51.31
C ARG A 42 -6.13 -5.52 50.54
N SER A 43 -4.99 -6.08 50.96
CA SER A 43 -3.72 -5.94 50.25
C SER A 43 -3.78 -6.58 48.86
N SER A 44 -4.36 -7.77 48.75
CA SER A 44 -4.56 -8.45 47.47
C SER A 44 -5.49 -7.66 46.56
N GLU A 45 -6.59 -7.12 47.07
CA GLU A 45 -7.54 -6.30 46.30
C GLU A 45 -6.88 -5.04 45.75
N GLN A 46 -6.09 -4.35 46.59
CA GLN A 46 -5.33 -3.17 46.17
C GLN A 46 -4.29 -3.52 45.10
N SER A 47 -3.57 -4.62 45.28
CA SER A 47 -2.58 -5.10 44.30
C SER A 47 -3.25 -5.45 42.98
N LEU A 48 -4.36 -6.19 43.01
CA LEU A 48 -5.10 -6.60 41.83
C LEU A 48 -5.67 -5.38 41.09
N SER A 49 -6.25 -4.43 41.82
CA SER A 49 -6.80 -3.19 41.28
C SER A 49 -5.70 -2.34 40.61
N GLY A 50 -4.55 -2.19 41.28
CA GLY A 50 -3.39 -1.49 40.71
C GLY A 50 -2.86 -2.17 39.44
N ALA A 51 -2.77 -3.50 39.44
CA ALA A 51 -2.36 -4.27 38.27
C ALA A 51 -3.35 -4.13 37.10
N ILE A 52 -4.66 -4.19 37.37
CA ILE A 52 -5.71 -3.98 36.36
C ILE A 52 -5.59 -2.58 35.76
N GLN A 53 -5.47 -1.55 36.61
CA GLN A 53 -5.39 -0.17 36.16
C GLN A 53 -4.12 0.12 35.35
N ALA A 54 -2.98 -0.49 35.74
CA ALA A 54 -1.76 -0.43 34.95
C ALA A 54 -1.93 -1.11 33.59
N ARG A 55 -2.60 -2.27 33.55
CA ARG A 55 -2.89 -2.98 32.31
C ARG A 55 -3.81 -2.18 31.39
N GLU A 56 -4.84 -1.56 31.94
CA GLU A 56 -5.79 -0.73 31.19
C GLU A 56 -5.09 0.48 30.56
N LYS A 57 -4.21 1.16 31.30
CA LYS A 57 -3.36 2.23 30.74
C LYS A 57 -2.44 1.73 29.63
N SER A 58 -1.80 0.58 29.82
CA SER A 58 -0.91 0.02 28.78
C SER A 58 -1.67 -0.35 27.51
N LEU A 59 -2.90 -0.85 27.64
CA LEU A 59 -3.74 -1.22 26.52
C LEU A 59 -4.27 0.01 25.78
N SER A 60 -4.65 1.07 26.50
CA SER A 60 -5.10 2.32 25.87
C SER A 60 -3.95 3.03 25.14
N GLU A 61 -2.74 3.01 25.70
CA GLU A 61 -1.54 3.53 25.05
C GLU A 61 -1.19 2.72 23.80
N LEU A 62 -1.22 1.39 23.86
CA LEU A 62 -1.03 0.53 22.69
C LEU A 62 -2.11 0.78 21.62
N LEU A 63 -3.39 0.86 21.99
CA LEU A 63 -4.45 1.12 21.02
C LEU A 63 -4.27 2.47 20.33
N SER A 64 -4.00 3.53 21.11
CA SER A 64 -3.81 4.88 20.55
C SER A 64 -2.59 4.95 19.62
N ALA A 65 -1.48 4.31 20.00
CA ALA A 65 -0.30 4.20 19.14
C ALA A 65 -0.59 3.41 17.86
N THR A 66 -1.38 2.34 17.96
CA THR A 66 -1.74 1.50 16.81
C THR A 66 -2.71 2.23 15.88
N GLU A 67 -3.71 2.95 16.41
CA GLU A 67 -4.67 3.73 15.63
C GLU A 67 -3.99 4.90 14.90
N ALA A 68 -3.08 5.60 15.56
CA ALA A 68 -2.31 6.67 14.94
C ALA A 68 -1.42 6.17 13.80
N ASN A 69 -0.67 5.09 14.04
CA ASN A 69 0.22 4.50 13.03
C ASN A 69 -0.55 3.90 11.85
N THR A 70 -1.64 3.19 12.10
CA THR A 70 -2.48 2.62 11.03
C THR A 70 -3.12 3.70 10.17
N ARG A 71 -3.67 4.76 10.77
CA ARG A 71 -4.20 5.91 10.00
C ARG A 71 -3.14 6.58 9.14
N ALA A 72 -1.96 6.82 9.70
CA ALA A 72 -0.86 7.45 8.96
C ALA A 72 -0.40 6.60 7.76
N LEU A 73 -0.28 5.27 7.95
CA LEU A 73 0.11 4.34 6.90
C LEU A 73 -0.94 4.20 5.80
N VAL A 74 -2.23 4.15 6.16
CA VAL A 74 -3.32 4.06 5.17
C VAL A 74 -3.37 5.34 4.33
N LEU A 75 -3.26 6.52 4.96
CA LEU A 75 -3.27 7.80 4.25
C LEU A 75 -2.04 7.97 3.34
N SER A 76 -0.85 7.56 3.80
CA SER A 76 0.37 7.66 2.99
C SER A 76 0.34 6.69 1.81
N GLY A 77 -0.08 5.44 2.03
CA GLY A 77 -0.23 4.44 0.98
C GLY A 77 -1.22 4.89 -0.10
N TRP A 78 -2.36 5.45 0.29
CA TRP A 78 -3.37 5.92 -0.66
C TRP A 78 -2.88 7.11 -1.50
N LYS A 79 -2.09 8.02 -0.92
CA LYS A 79 -1.48 9.15 -1.65
C LYS A 79 -0.50 8.67 -2.72
N TRP A 80 0.37 7.71 -2.39
CA TRP A 80 1.31 7.13 -3.35
C TRP A 80 0.60 6.37 -4.46
N LEU A 81 -0.43 5.59 -4.10
CA LEU A 81 -1.22 4.84 -5.08
C LEU A 81 -1.95 5.78 -6.05
N ALA A 82 -2.63 6.81 -5.53
CA ALA A 82 -3.26 7.83 -6.34
C ALA A 82 -2.25 8.58 -7.23
N GLY A 83 -1.11 9.00 -6.67
CA GLY A 83 -0.06 9.70 -7.41
C GLY A 83 0.53 8.85 -8.55
N SER A 84 0.79 7.56 -8.29
CA SER A 84 1.31 6.64 -9.29
C SER A 84 0.32 6.41 -10.43
N LEU A 85 -0.96 6.22 -10.12
CA LEU A 85 -2.01 6.03 -11.12
C LEU A 85 -2.15 7.28 -12.00
N LEU A 86 -2.11 8.46 -11.39
CA LEU A 86 -2.21 9.73 -12.09
C LEU A 86 -1.00 9.95 -13.02
N ALA A 87 0.21 9.60 -12.57
CA ALA A 87 1.41 9.65 -13.38
C ALA A 87 1.32 8.73 -14.61
N VAL A 88 0.82 7.50 -14.44
CA VAL A 88 0.63 6.55 -15.55
C VAL A 88 -0.39 7.09 -16.55
N ILE A 89 -1.52 7.62 -16.08
CA ILE A 89 -2.55 8.20 -16.96
C ILE A 89 -1.99 9.37 -17.76
N LEU A 90 -1.25 10.28 -17.12
CA LEU A 90 -0.64 11.42 -17.78
C LEU A 90 0.41 10.99 -18.82
N ALA A 91 1.27 10.02 -18.47
CA ALA A 91 2.26 9.48 -19.39
C ALA A 91 1.61 8.82 -20.62
N ALA A 92 0.59 7.99 -20.41
CA ALA A 92 -0.16 7.34 -21.48
C ALA A 92 -0.86 8.37 -22.38
N SER A 93 -1.47 9.40 -21.78
CA SER A 93 -2.16 10.45 -22.51
C SER A 93 -1.20 11.28 -23.38
N GLY A 94 -0.03 11.63 -22.84
CA GLY A 94 1.01 12.34 -23.59
C GLY A 94 1.57 11.51 -24.75
N ALA A 95 1.82 10.22 -24.54
CA ALA A 95 2.27 9.31 -25.60
C ALA A 95 1.21 9.16 -26.71
N LEU A 96 -0.06 9.02 -26.34
CA LEU A 96 -1.18 8.95 -27.30
C LEU A 96 -1.30 10.24 -28.11
N TRP A 97 -1.15 11.40 -27.47
CA TRP A 97 -1.19 12.69 -28.17
C TRP A 97 -0.09 12.81 -29.23
N TRP A 98 1.15 12.48 -28.85
CA TRP A 98 2.28 12.58 -29.76
C TRP A 98 2.14 11.59 -30.93
N THR A 99 1.85 10.31 -30.64
CA THR A 99 1.65 9.31 -31.69
C THR A 99 0.50 9.66 -32.62
N GLY A 100 -0.61 10.22 -32.10
CA GLY A 100 -1.74 10.67 -32.91
C GLY A 100 -1.37 11.79 -33.89
N LEU A 101 -0.60 12.79 -33.43
CA LEU A 101 -0.17 13.91 -34.28
C LEU A 101 0.76 13.44 -35.40
N THR A 102 1.74 12.60 -35.07
CA THR A 102 2.68 12.04 -36.06
C THR A 102 1.99 11.14 -37.08
N VAL A 103 1.00 10.33 -36.65
CA VAL A 103 0.21 9.50 -37.59
C VAL A 103 -0.61 10.36 -38.54
N ALA A 104 -1.21 11.45 -38.05
CA ALA A 104 -1.98 12.37 -38.89
C ALA A 104 -1.10 13.05 -39.96
N GLU A 105 0.09 13.52 -39.58
CA GLU A 105 1.05 14.11 -40.52
C GLU A 105 1.52 13.09 -41.57
N ASN A 106 1.91 11.89 -41.12
CA ASN A 106 2.34 10.83 -42.03
C ASN A 106 1.23 10.41 -42.99
N PHE A 107 -0.03 10.39 -42.54
CA PHE A 107 -1.17 10.06 -43.39
C PHE A 107 -1.34 11.08 -44.52
N GLN A 108 -1.24 12.38 -44.21
CA GLN A 108 -1.29 13.43 -45.24
C GLN A 108 -0.16 13.31 -46.26
N ILE A 109 1.06 13.02 -45.80
CA ILE A 109 2.22 12.83 -46.68
C ILE A 109 1.99 11.62 -47.60
N ILE A 110 1.50 10.50 -47.06
CA ILE A 110 1.21 9.30 -47.85
C ILE A 110 0.11 9.58 -48.89
N GLU A 111 -0.94 10.31 -48.54
CA GLU A 111 -1.98 10.70 -49.51
C GLU A 111 -1.41 11.56 -50.64
N GLN A 112 -0.55 12.53 -50.33
CA GLN A 112 0.11 13.37 -51.34
C GLN A 112 1.06 12.56 -52.23
N GLN A 113 1.83 11.65 -51.65
CA GLN A 113 2.71 10.74 -52.39
C GLN A 113 1.91 9.82 -53.30
N LYS A 114 0.82 9.23 -52.78
CA LYS A 114 -0.08 8.37 -53.56
C LYS A 114 -0.72 9.13 -54.72
N ALA A 115 -1.16 10.36 -54.52
CA ALA A 115 -1.70 11.20 -55.59
C ALA A 115 -0.64 11.53 -56.66
N THR A 116 0.60 11.77 -56.24
CA THR A 116 1.73 12.04 -57.16
C THR A 116 2.12 10.80 -57.95
N MET A 117 2.20 9.63 -57.31
CA MET A 117 2.44 8.35 -57.97
C MET A 117 1.30 7.98 -58.92
N ALA A 118 0.04 8.21 -58.53
CA ALA A 118 -1.11 7.98 -59.40
C ALA A 118 -1.06 8.88 -60.65
N ARG A 119 -0.66 10.16 -60.52
CA ARG A 119 -0.42 11.04 -61.67
C ARG A 119 0.73 10.54 -62.54
N ALA A 120 1.82 10.05 -61.95
CA ALA A 120 2.95 9.48 -62.69
C ALA A 120 2.55 8.22 -63.47
N GLN A 121 1.81 7.30 -62.83
CA GLN A 121 1.27 6.10 -63.48
C GLN A 121 0.23 6.43 -64.56
N ALA A 122 -0.63 7.43 -64.35
CA ALA A 122 -1.59 7.88 -65.37
C ALA A 122 -0.90 8.45 -66.62
N LEU A 123 0.31 8.99 -66.46
CA LEU A 123 1.18 9.40 -67.57
C LEU A 123 1.98 8.24 -68.18
N GLY A 124 1.79 7.01 -67.69
CA GLY A 124 2.46 5.78 -68.14
C GLY A 124 3.92 5.68 -67.71
N MET A 125 4.31 6.37 -66.63
CA MET A 125 5.64 6.28 -66.04
C MET A 125 5.66 5.21 -64.95
N GLU A 126 6.61 4.28 -65.04
CA GLU A 126 6.79 3.20 -64.06
C GLU A 126 8.21 3.23 -63.51
N PHE A 127 8.40 2.89 -62.23
CA PHE A 127 9.72 2.74 -61.63
C PHE A 127 10.09 1.25 -61.68
N TYR A 128 11.26 0.93 -62.25
CA TYR A 128 11.79 -0.42 -62.30
C TYR A 128 13.17 -0.44 -61.64
N SER A 129 13.36 -1.35 -60.70
CA SER A 129 14.64 -1.54 -60.02
C SER A 129 15.17 -2.94 -60.32
N ASP A 130 16.38 -3.00 -60.85
CA ASP A 130 17.09 -4.26 -61.14
C ASP A 130 18.04 -4.66 -59.99
N GLY A 131 17.76 -4.16 -58.78
CA GLY A 131 18.56 -4.43 -57.57
C GLY A 131 19.93 -3.74 -57.50
N LYS A 132 20.42 -3.17 -58.60
CA LYS A 132 21.70 -2.42 -58.66
C LYS A 132 21.54 -0.96 -59.08
N ASP A 133 20.57 -0.68 -59.96
CA ASP A 133 20.25 0.64 -60.48
C ASP A 133 18.72 0.80 -60.56
N GLU A 134 18.23 2.04 -60.37
CA GLU A 134 16.82 2.39 -60.50
C GLU A 134 16.56 3.10 -61.84
N TYR A 135 15.55 2.64 -62.58
CA TYR A 135 15.18 3.15 -63.89
C TYR A 135 13.76 3.72 -63.87
N LEU A 136 13.57 4.88 -64.50
CA LEU A 136 12.25 5.43 -64.78
C LEU A 136 11.83 5.01 -66.20
N LEU A 137 10.86 4.09 -66.28
CA LEU A 137 10.28 3.63 -67.54
C LEU A 137 9.34 4.71 -68.09
N LEU A 138 9.52 5.02 -69.37
CA LEU A 138 8.77 6.04 -70.08
C LEU A 138 7.55 5.41 -70.77
N PRO A 139 6.44 6.15 -70.93
CA PRO A 139 5.27 5.67 -71.66
C PRO A 139 5.61 5.27 -73.10
N LYS A 140 5.01 4.17 -73.57
CA LYS A 140 5.25 3.60 -74.90
C LYS A 140 5.04 4.65 -76.00
N GLY A 141 6.07 4.84 -76.83
CA GLY A 141 6.05 5.77 -77.96
C GLY A 141 6.56 7.18 -77.66
N LYS A 142 7.05 7.48 -76.44
CA LYS A 142 7.71 8.77 -76.14
C LYS A 142 9.22 8.60 -75.99
N LYS A 143 9.98 9.61 -76.44
CA LYS A 143 11.44 9.66 -76.29
C LYS A 143 11.84 10.66 -75.21
N ALA A 144 12.84 10.30 -74.42
CA ALA A 144 13.45 11.17 -73.42
C ALA A 144 14.43 12.14 -74.10
N SER A 145 14.18 13.43 -73.96
CA SER A 145 15.13 14.49 -74.31
C SER A 145 15.77 15.03 -73.03
N SER A 146 17.05 14.72 -72.82
CA SER A 146 17.86 15.13 -71.67
C SER A 146 18.56 16.48 -71.91
N GLY A 147 18.92 17.20 -70.84
CA GLY A 147 19.63 18.50 -70.92
C GLY A 147 18.79 19.71 -70.52
N TRP A 148 17.58 19.49 -69.99
CA TRP A 148 16.74 20.55 -69.45
C TRP A 148 17.02 20.71 -67.95
N ASN A 149 17.44 21.90 -67.52
CA ASN A 149 17.66 22.21 -66.11
C ASN A 149 16.63 23.24 -65.65
N PHE A 150 15.75 22.83 -64.74
CA PHE A 150 14.87 23.77 -64.06
C PHE A 150 15.65 24.40 -62.90
N LYS A 151 16.30 25.54 -63.17
CA LYS A 151 17.11 26.28 -62.19
C LYS A 151 16.36 26.61 -60.89
N GLU A 152 15.04 26.73 -60.94
CA GLU A 152 14.18 26.94 -59.76
C GLU A 152 14.07 25.71 -58.84
N LEU A 153 14.28 24.50 -59.37
CA LEU A 153 14.15 23.25 -58.62
C LEU A 153 15.49 22.53 -58.41
N GLY A 154 16.59 23.07 -58.97
CA GLY A 154 17.94 22.54 -58.83
C GLY A 154 18.13 21.13 -59.39
N ARG A 155 17.23 20.68 -60.27
CA ARG A 155 17.17 19.29 -60.75
C ARG A 155 17.18 19.23 -62.28
N GLU A 156 17.92 18.25 -62.80
CA GLU A 156 17.86 17.89 -64.22
C GLU A 156 16.53 17.23 -64.52
N ALA A 157 15.89 17.66 -65.60
CA ALA A 157 14.61 17.15 -66.05
C ALA A 157 14.75 16.50 -67.42
N VAL A 158 13.91 15.49 -67.62
CA VAL A 158 13.78 14.79 -68.89
C VAL A 158 12.45 15.21 -69.50
N LYS A 159 12.50 15.86 -70.67
CA LYS A 159 11.30 16.24 -71.41
C LYS A 159 10.81 15.03 -72.22
N LEU A 160 9.52 14.73 -72.10
CA LEU A 160 8.87 13.70 -72.90
C LEU A 160 8.45 14.28 -74.25
N GLU A 161 9.09 13.83 -75.33
CA GLU A 161 8.72 14.20 -76.70
C GLU A 161 7.94 13.06 -77.38
N LYS A 162 7.05 13.42 -78.30
CA LYS A 162 6.22 12.48 -79.07
C LYS A 162 7.02 11.83 -80.20
#